data_AF-A0A1I0KA76-F1
#
_entry.id   AF-A0A1I0KA76-F1
#
_cell.length_a   1.000
_cell.length_b   1.000
_cell.length_c   1.000
_cell.angle_alpha   90.00
_cell.angle_beta   90.00
_cell.angle_gamma   90.00
#
_symmetry.space_group_name_H-M   'P 1'
#
loop_
_entity.id
_entity.type
_entity.pdbx_description
1 polymer ?
#
loop_
_entity_poly.entity_id
_entity_poly.type
_entity_poly.pdbx_seq_one_letter_code
_entity_poly.pdbx_strand_id
1 'polypeptide(L)'
;ATVTAGTLTSVLGATITAGTINSVLGTTITAGTLSSAGTVTNLLDGTISSVLGATVTAGTLTSVLGATITAGTLSSAGTVTNLLDGTISSVLGATITAGTINSILGATITGGTLSSVTSISQRNFIELATTGITTADAYTPLPANTTSVLGTYSYFIVNTGANPVNTRVEVSADGANYFIDTTGDNPLPAGSVDVIVPARFLKYTRLSYQSATPGAASSIDVYFDAQGT
;
A
#
# COMPACT_ATOMS: atom_id res chain seq x y z
N ALA A 1 -40.47 -22.01 -18.99
CA ALA A 1 -41.47 -22.36 -17.94
C ALA A 1 -41.64 -21.17 -16.99
N THR A 2 -42.86 -20.92 -16.51
CA THR A 2 -43.11 -19.93 -15.46
C THR A 2 -43.23 -20.67 -14.14
N VAL A 3 -42.35 -20.35 -13.19
CA VAL A 3 -42.42 -20.90 -11.83
C VAL A 3 -42.83 -19.77 -10.90
N THR A 4 -44.00 -19.94 -10.30
CA THR A 4 -44.57 -18.99 -9.32
C THR A 4 -44.28 -19.45 -7.88
N ALA A 5 -44.08 -20.77 -7.66
CA ALA A 5 -43.59 -21.38 -6.42
C ALA A 5 -43.12 -22.84 -6.69
N GLY A 6 -42.16 -23.35 -5.90
CA GLY A 6 -41.67 -24.74 -5.97
C GLY A 6 -40.23 -24.90 -6.44
N THR A 7 -39.83 -26.16 -6.72
CA THR A 7 -38.47 -26.53 -7.17
C THR A 7 -38.52 -27.13 -8.57
N LEU A 8 -37.66 -26.66 -9.47
CA LEU A 8 -37.50 -27.22 -10.82
C LEU A 8 -36.06 -27.71 -11.04
N THR A 9 -35.91 -28.96 -11.48
CA THR A 9 -34.60 -29.62 -11.54
C THR A 9 -33.75 -29.18 -12.73
N SER A 10 -34.35 -29.09 -13.92
CA SER A 10 -33.67 -28.65 -15.14
C SER A 10 -34.68 -28.15 -16.17
N VAL A 11 -34.37 -27.02 -16.81
CA VAL A 11 -35.13 -26.46 -17.93
C VAL A 11 -34.19 -25.77 -18.90
N LEU A 12 -34.62 -25.64 -20.16
CA LEU A 12 -33.84 -24.91 -21.18
C LEU A 12 -34.00 -23.39 -21.03
N GLY A 13 -35.17 -22.94 -20.54
CA GLY A 13 -35.41 -21.55 -20.17
C GLY A 13 -36.57 -21.36 -19.19
N ALA A 14 -36.42 -20.41 -18.25
CA ALA A 14 -37.45 -20.08 -17.27
C ALA A 14 -37.50 -18.59 -16.93
N THR A 15 -38.71 -18.14 -16.59
CA THR A 15 -38.98 -16.90 -15.86
C THR A 15 -39.34 -17.30 -14.43
N ILE A 16 -38.52 -16.91 -13.47
CA ILE A 16 -38.76 -17.19 -12.05
C ILE A 16 -39.27 -15.92 -11.39
N THR A 17 -40.49 -15.97 -10.87
CA THR A 17 -41.06 -14.89 -10.06
C THR A 17 -40.86 -15.17 -8.56
N ALA A 18 -40.85 -16.45 -8.15
CA ALA A 18 -40.39 -16.93 -6.85
C ALA A 18 -40.09 -18.46 -6.92
N GLY A 19 -39.12 -18.96 -6.15
CA GLY A 19 -38.79 -20.40 -6.07
C GLY A 19 -37.30 -20.74 -6.26
N THR A 20 -37.00 -22.04 -6.38
CA THR A 20 -35.63 -22.56 -6.56
C THR A 20 -35.49 -23.34 -7.87
N ILE A 21 -34.46 -23.04 -8.66
CA ILE A 21 -34.07 -23.87 -9.81
C ILE A 21 -32.64 -24.38 -9.62
N ASN A 22 -32.39 -25.64 -9.96
CA ASN A 22 -31.06 -26.24 -9.79
C ASN A 22 -30.13 -26.02 -10.99
N SER A 23 -30.65 -26.09 -12.22
CA SER A 23 -29.86 -25.91 -13.45
C SER A 23 -30.69 -25.29 -14.57
N VAL A 24 -30.12 -24.30 -15.27
CA VAL A 24 -30.76 -23.66 -16.42
C VAL A 24 -29.73 -23.10 -17.41
N LEU A 25 -30.02 -23.18 -18.72
CA LEU A 25 -29.12 -22.68 -19.75
C LEU A 25 -29.32 -21.17 -20.02
N GLY A 26 -30.56 -20.67 -19.88
CA GLY A 26 -30.92 -19.26 -19.98
C GLY A 26 -32.08 -18.87 -19.06
N THR A 27 -31.91 -17.85 -18.19
CA THR A 27 -32.99 -17.37 -17.30
C THR A 27 -33.11 -15.86 -17.19
N THR A 28 -34.34 -15.43 -16.90
CA THR A 28 -34.66 -14.15 -16.28
C THR A 28 -35.24 -14.45 -14.90
N ILE A 29 -34.62 -13.93 -13.85
CA ILE A 29 -35.04 -14.13 -12.46
C ILE A 29 -35.43 -12.78 -11.88
N THR A 30 -36.69 -12.68 -11.43
CA THR A 30 -37.23 -11.47 -10.79
C THR A 30 -37.21 -11.57 -9.27
N ALA A 31 -37.30 -12.79 -8.72
CA ALA A 31 -36.97 -13.14 -7.33
C ALA A 31 -36.78 -14.67 -7.21
N GLY A 32 -35.86 -15.15 -6.38
CA GLY A 32 -35.63 -16.59 -6.16
C GLY A 32 -34.15 -17.01 -6.03
N THR A 33 -33.92 -18.31 -5.88
CA THR A 33 -32.58 -18.91 -5.72
C THR A 33 -32.24 -19.82 -6.91
N LEU A 34 -31.06 -19.65 -7.52
CA LEU A 34 -30.57 -20.52 -8.59
C LEU A 34 -29.22 -21.14 -8.20
N SER A 35 -29.14 -22.47 -8.21
CA SER A 35 -27.91 -23.18 -7.80
C SER A 35 -26.82 -23.16 -8.89
N SER A 36 -27.20 -23.29 -10.17
CA SER A 36 -26.26 -23.28 -11.31
C SER A 36 -26.91 -22.77 -12.59
N ALA A 37 -26.20 -21.94 -13.36
CA ALA A 37 -26.66 -21.49 -14.68
C ALA A 37 -25.53 -21.48 -15.72
N GLY A 38 -25.88 -21.73 -16.99
CA GLY A 38 -24.99 -21.48 -18.13
C GLY A 38 -24.83 -19.98 -18.38
N THR A 39 -25.89 -19.32 -18.85
CA THR A 39 -25.94 -17.86 -19.04
C THR A 39 -27.17 -17.26 -18.37
N VAL A 40 -27.01 -16.19 -17.60
CA VAL A 40 -28.12 -15.42 -17.01
C VAL A 40 -28.16 -14.04 -17.63
N THR A 41 -29.29 -13.68 -18.25
CA THR A 41 -29.42 -12.40 -18.97
C THR A 41 -29.97 -11.30 -18.06
N ASN A 42 -30.70 -11.66 -16.99
CA ASN A 42 -31.15 -10.69 -16.00
C ASN A 42 -31.44 -11.36 -14.64
N LEU A 43 -30.89 -10.78 -13.58
CA LEU A 43 -31.23 -11.05 -12.19
C LEU A 43 -31.67 -9.74 -11.55
N LEU A 44 -32.85 -9.76 -10.95
CA LEU A 44 -33.38 -8.73 -10.07
C LEU A 44 -33.70 -9.42 -8.73
N ASP A 45 -33.17 -8.90 -7.62
CA ASP A 45 -33.44 -9.30 -6.23
C ASP A 45 -33.33 -10.81 -5.89
N GLY A 46 -32.59 -11.59 -6.69
CA GLY A 46 -32.37 -13.03 -6.47
C GLY A 46 -30.98 -13.39 -5.96
N THR A 47 -30.78 -14.66 -5.58
CA THR A 47 -29.48 -15.23 -5.19
C THR A 47 -29.05 -16.31 -6.16
N ILE A 48 -27.80 -16.27 -6.64
CA ILE A 48 -27.25 -17.32 -7.50
C ILE A 48 -25.92 -17.85 -6.93
N SER A 49 -25.76 -19.17 -6.87
CA SER A 49 -24.58 -19.80 -6.26
C SER A 49 -23.39 -19.96 -7.22
N SER A 50 -23.61 -20.31 -8.49
CA SER A 50 -22.54 -20.51 -9.48
C SER A 50 -23.02 -20.28 -10.91
N VAL A 51 -22.32 -19.46 -11.70
CA VAL A 51 -22.63 -19.25 -13.13
C VAL A 51 -21.38 -19.11 -13.99
N LEU A 52 -21.47 -19.56 -15.24
CA LEU A 52 -20.39 -19.35 -16.21
C LEU A 52 -20.40 -17.89 -16.75
N GLY A 53 -21.60 -17.35 -16.99
CA GLY A 53 -21.82 -15.97 -17.43
C GLY A 53 -23.08 -15.35 -16.83
N ALA A 54 -23.02 -14.14 -16.28
CA ALA A 54 -24.22 -13.43 -15.81
C ALA A 54 -24.21 -11.92 -16.09
N THR A 55 -25.39 -11.40 -16.47
CA THR A 55 -25.73 -9.97 -16.39
C THR A 55 -26.65 -9.78 -15.19
N VAL A 56 -26.17 -9.10 -14.15
CA VAL A 56 -26.92 -8.86 -12.91
C VAL A 56 -27.31 -7.39 -12.84
N THR A 57 -28.62 -7.13 -12.75
CA THR A 57 -29.18 -5.78 -12.61
C THR A 57 -29.34 -5.42 -11.14
N ALA A 58 -29.75 -6.37 -10.27
CA ALA A 58 -29.68 -6.32 -8.81
C ALA A 58 -29.70 -7.74 -8.22
N GLY A 59 -29.09 -7.97 -7.05
CA GLY A 59 -29.10 -9.28 -6.37
C GLY A 59 -27.75 -9.71 -5.79
N THR A 60 -27.66 -10.96 -5.33
CA THR A 60 -26.44 -11.56 -4.76
C THR A 60 -25.94 -12.72 -5.62
N LEU A 61 -24.65 -12.73 -5.96
CA LEU A 61 -23.99 -13.79 -6.70
C LEU A 61 -22.79 -14.33 -5.89
N THR A 62 -22.67 -15.65 -5.75
CA THR A 62 -21.64 -16.23 -4.87
C THR A 62 -20.35 -16.57 -5.62
N SER A 63 -20.45 -17.12 -6.84
CA SER A 63 -19.30 -17.51 -7.68
C SER A 63 -19.60 -17.31 -9.17
N VAL A 64 -18.68 -16.69 -9.91
CA VAL A 64 -18.83 -16.47 -11.36
C VAL A 64 -17.50 -16.48 -12.10
N LEU A 65 -17.47 -17.09 -13.29
CA LEU A 65 -16.29 -17.05 -14.17
C LEU A 65 -16.24 -15.78 -15.04
N GLY A 66 -17.41 -15.25 -15.46
CA GLY A 66 -17.55 -13.97 -16.16
C GLY A 66 -18.86 -13.23 -15.79
N ALA A 67 -18.78 -11.99 -15.29
CA ALA A 67 -19.98 -11.20 -14.95
C ALA A 67 -19.93 -9.75 -15.46
N THR A 68 -21.12 -9.24 -15.81
CA THR A 68 -21.43 -7.81 -15.94
C THR A 68 -22.46 -7.47 -14.86
N ILE A 69 -22.11 -6.61 -13.91
CA ILE A 69 -22.98 -6.28 -12.77
C ILE A 69 -23.27 -4.76 -12.79
N THR A 70 -24.55 -4.40 -12.80
CA THR A 70 -25.02 -3.00 -12.85
C THR A 70 -25.45 -2.46 -11.48
N ALA A 71 -25.90 -3.35 -10.57
CA ALA A 71 -26.01 -3.13 -9.13
C ALA A 71 -26.06 -4.51 -8.45
N GLY A 72 -25.55 -4.65 -7.21
CA GLY A 72 -25.59 -5.92 -6.46
C GLY A 72 -24.27 -6.30 -5.77
N THR A 73 -24.27 -7.47 -5.12
CA THR A 73 -23.14 -7.98 -4.32
C THR A 73 -22.59 -9.28 -4.92
N LEU A 74 -21.27 -9.34 -5.12
CA LEU A 74 -20.55 -10.53 -5.59
C LEU A 74 -19.53 -11.00 -4.54
N SER A 75 -19.64 -12.26 -4.11
CA SER A 75 -18.77 -12.81 -3.05
C SER A 75 -17.42 -13.30 -3.57
N SER A 76 -17.35 -13.87 -4.78
CA SER A 76 -16.12 -14.36 -5.41
C SER A 76 -16.23 -14.37 -6.94
N ALA A 77 -15.20 -13.88 -7.63
CA ALA A 77 -15.16 -13.83 -9.09
C ALA A 77 -13.82 -14.33 -9.65
N GLY A 78 -13.88 -15.11 -10.74
CA GLY A 78 -12.72 -15.47 -11.55
C GLY A 78 -12.31 -14.39 -12.55
N THR A 79 -13.26 -13.76 -13.24
CA THR A 79 -13.02 -12.58 -14.09
C THR A 79 -14.26 -11.69 -14.09
N VAL A 80 -14.11 -10.41 -13.74
CA VAL A 80 -15.17 -9.41 -13.87
C VAL A 80 -14.77 -8.42 -14.97
N THR A 81 -15.62 -8.28 -15.98
CA THR A 81 -15.36 -7.41 -17.14
C THR A 81 -16.00 -6.04 -16.95
N ASN A 82 -17.10 -5.94 -16.19
CA ASN A 82 -17.72 -4.66 -15.88
C ASN A 82 -18.50 -4.72 -14.55
N LEU A 83 -18.27 -3.71 -13.71
CA LEU A 83 -19.04 -3.43 -12.50
C LEU A 83 -19.43 -1.95 -12.58
N LEU A 84 -20.70 -1.67 -12.37
CA LEU A 84 -21.24 -0.34 -12.14
C LEU A 84 -22.00 -0.43 -10.82
N ASP A 85 -21.75 0.51 -9.89
CA ASP A 85 -22.45 0.68 -8.60
C ASP A 85 -22.67 -0.58 -7.72
N GLY A 86 -21.87 -1.65 -7.92
CA GLY A 86 -21.92 -2.88 -7.14
C GLY A 86 -20.74 -3.05 -6.17
N THR A 87 -20.80 -4.09 -5.32
CA THR A 87 -19.77 -4.44 -4.34
C THR A 87 -19.19 -5.82 -4.62
N ILE A 88 -17.85 -5.96 -4.61
CA ILE A 88 -17.18 -7.27 -4.66
C ILE A 88 -16.37 -7.51 -3.38
N SER A 89 -16.56 -8.68 -2.76
CA SER A 89 -15.87 -9.06 -1.52
C SER A 89 -14.49 -9.69 -1.74
N SER A 90 -14.28 -10.40 -2.84
CA SER A 90 -12.99 -11.04 -3.19
C SER A 90 -12.86 -11.24 -4.70
N VAL A 91 -11.67 -10.96 -5.24
CA VAL A 91 -11.38 -11.03 -6.69
C VAL A 91 -10.02 -11.68 -6.93
N LEU A 92 -9.95 -12.61 -7.89
CA LEU A 92 -8.69 -13.06 -8.50
C LEU A 92 -8.62 -12.55 -9.95
N GLY A 93 -8.27 -11.27 -10.13
CA GLY A 93 -8.28 -10.56 -11.42
C GLY A 93 -9.64 -9.97 -11.82
N ALA A 94 -9.82 -8.65 -11.70
CA ALA A 94 -10.95 -7.92 -12.26
C ALA A 94 -10.49 -6.67 -13.00
N THR A 95 -11.23 -6.32 -14.05
CA THR A 95 -11.24 -4.97 -14.60
C THR A 95 -12.48 -4.28 -14.05
N ILE A 96 -12.29 -3.30 -13.17
CA ILE A 96 -13.39 -2.56 -12.53
C ILE A 96 -13.43 -1.15 -13.13
N THR A 97 -14.49 -0.87 -13.88
CA THR A 97 -14.71 0.45 -14.50
C THR A 97 -15.38 1.43 -13.53
N ALA A 98 -16.20 0.94 -12.58
CA ALA A 98 -16.78 1.67 -11.46
C ALA A 98 -17.14 0.71 -10.29
N GLY A 99 -17.13 1.19 -9.03
CA GLY A 99 -17.50 0.39 -7.84
C GLY A 99 -16.45 0.35 -6.73
N THR A 100 -16.76 -0.34 -5.63
CA THR A 100 -15.89 -0.42 -4.43
C THR A 100 -15.32 -1.83 -4.25
N ILE A 101 -14.02 -1.92 -3.99
CA ILE A 101 -13.36 -3.16 -3.57
C ILE A 101 -13.06 -3.09 -2.08
N ASN A 102 -13.58 -4.03 -1.29
CA ASN A 102 -13.36 -4.04 0.17
C ASN A 102 -12.02 -4.69 0.58
N SER A 103 -11.49 -5.64 -0.20
CA SER A 103 -10.23 -6.32 0.09
C SER A 103 -9.60 -6.89 -1.17
N ILE A 104 -8.28 -6.79 -1.30
CA ILE A 104 -7.47 -7.31 -2.42
C ILE A 104 -6.30 -8.11 -1.83
N LEU A 105 -6.20 -9.40 -2.18
CA LEU A 105 -5.05 -10.23 -1.82
C LEU A 105 -4.08 -10.32 -3.00
N GLY A 106 -3.39 -9.21 -3.29
CA GLY A 106 -2.47 -9.05 -4.41
C GLY A 106 -3.15 -8.57 -5.70
N ALA A 107 -2.63 -7.48 -6.29
CA ALA A 107 -3.05 -6.98 -7.60
C ALA A 107 -1.87 -6.38 -8.36
N THR A 108 -1.86 -6.55 -9.68
CA THR A 108 -0.96 -5.86 -10.60
C THR A 108 -1.79 -4.86 -11.39
N ILE A 109 -1.50 -3.56 -11.22
CA ILE A 109 -2.16 -2.47 -11.96
C ILE A 109 -1.20 -2.04 -13.07
N THR A 110 -1.37 -2.59 -14.28
CA THR A 110 -0.53 -2.25 -15.45
C THR A 110 -1.04 -0.99 -16.18
N GLY A 111 -2.21 -0.47 -15.77
CA GLY A 111 -2.81 0.78 -16.22
C GLY A 111 -4.04 1.14 -15.38
N GLY A 112 -4.21 2.42 -15.03
CA GLY A 112 -5.27 2.92 -14.16
C GLY A 112 -4.79 4.06 -13.24
N THR A 113 -5.70 4.72 -12.54
CA THR A 113 -5.38 5.76 -11.53
C THR A 113 -5.74 5.23 -10.15
N LEU A 114 -4.76 5.20 -9.24
CA LEU A 114 -4.99 4.98 -7.82
C LEU A 114 -5.02 6.34 -7.13
N SER A 115 -6.22 6.89 -6.97
CA SER A 115 -6.43 8.27 -6.50
C SER A 115 -6.22 8.47 -5.00
N SER A 116 -6.14 7.39 -4.21
CA SER A 116 -5.82 7.45 -2.79
C SER A 116 -5.16 6.14 -2.33
N VAL A 117 -4.05 6.27 -1.61
CA VAL A 117 -3.41 5.19 -0.85
C VAL A 117 -3.24 5.72 0.57
N THR A 118 -4.02 5.20 1.52
CA THR A 118 -3.99 5.68 2.91
C THR A 118 -2.81 5.11 3.70
N SER A 119 -2.29 3.95 3.29
CA SER A 119 -1.08 3.36 3.87
C SER A 119 -0.50 2.29 2.95
N ILE A 120 0.83 2.22 2.89
CA ILE A 120 1.56 1.09 2.30
C ILE A 120 2.26 0.40 3.47
N SER A 121 1.91 -0.84 3.76
CA SER A 121 2.52 -1.62 4.87
C SER A 121 3.96 -2.06 4.58
N GLN A 122 4.67 -1.35 3.72
CA GLN A 122 6.11 -1.52 3.49
C GLN A 122 6.78 -0.28 4.05
N ARG A 123 7.30 -0.40 5.27
CA ARG A 123 8.19 0.60 5.85
C ARG A 123 9.48 0.61 5.01
N ASN A 124 9.52 1.46 3.98
CA ASN A 124 10.64 1.51 3.04
C ASN A 124 11.91 1.89 3.79
N PHE A 125 12.93 1.03 3.77
CA PHE A 125 14.23 1.33 4.37
C PHE A 125 15.03 2.21 3.40
N ILE A 126 15.61 3.30 3.92
CA ILE A 126 16.43 4.23 3.17
C ILE A 126 17.76 4.34 3.92
N GLU A 127 18.86 4.12 3.21
CA GLU A 127 20.22 4.34 3.71
C GLU A 127 20.95 5.29 2.74
N LEU A 128 21.64 6.29 3.28
CA LEU A 128 22.58 7.12 2.55
C LEU A 128 23.94 7.12 3.27
N ALA A 129 24.92 6.49 2.65
CA ALA A 129 26.29 6.45 3.15
C ALA A 129 27.15 7.60 2.59
N THR A 130 27.88 8.27 3.46
CA THR A 130 28.98 9.18 3.11
C THR A 130 30.22 8.75 3.88
N THR A 131 31.22 8.21 3.18
CA THR A 131 32.41 7.59 3.77
C THR A 131 33.69 8.36 3.46
N GLY A 132 34.74 8.12 4.24
CA GLY A 132 36.06 8.73 4.04
C GLY A 132 36.09 10.25 4.32
N ILE A 133 35.19 10.74 5.16
CA ILE A 133 35.10 12.16 5.48
C ILE A 133 36.30 12.54 6.36
N THR A 134 37.12 13.48 5.90
CA THR A 134 38.18 14.05 6.73
C THR A 134 37.61 15.19 7.59
N THR A 135 37.83 15.13 8.91
CA THR A 135 37.33 16.16 9.82
C THR A 135 38.13 17.46 9.73
N ALA A 136 37.48 18.58 10.04
CA ALA A 136 38.09 19.90 10.03
C ALA A 136 38.05 20.52 11.44
N ASP A 137 38.78 21.61 11.63
CA ASP A 137 38.85 22.33 12.92
C ASP A 137 37.57 23.09 13.26
N ALA A 138 36.70 23.35 12.27
CA ALA A 138 35.38 23.95 12.46
C ALA A 138 34.28 22.93 12.15
N TYR A 139 33.13 23.08 12.81
CA TYR A 139 31.96 22.28 12.48
C TYR A 139 31.60 22.44 11.01
N THR A 140 31.74 21.34 10.27
CA THR A 140 31.47 21.27 8.84
C THR A 140 30.23 20.39 8.64
N PRO A 141 29.17 20.92 8.01
CA PRO A 141 27.96 20.15 7.75
C PRO A 141 28.11 19.24 6.54
N LEU A 142 27.54 18.04 6.63
CA LEU A 142 27.18 17.25 5.45
C LEU A 142 25.98 17.88 4.72
N PRO A 143 25.75 17.52 3.44
CA PRO A 143 24.54 17.90 2.73
C PRO A 143 23.29 17.50 3.52
N ALA A 144 22.25 18.35 3.47
CA ALA A 144 21.03 18.08 4.22
C ALA A 144 20.16 17.02 3.54
N ASN A 145 19.64 16.11 4.35
CA ASN A 145 18.62 15.14 3.97
C ASN A 145 17.22 15.77 4.12
N THR A 146 16.35 15.52 3.15
CA THR A 146 14.92 15.90 3.26
C THR A 146 14.18 14.79 4.00
N THR A 147 13.59 15.10 5.14
CA THR A 147 12.98 14.13 6.06
C THR A 147 11.48 14.31 6.23
N SER A 148 10.86 15.15 5.41
CA SER A 148 9.43 15.49 5.50
C SER A 148 8.45 14.31 5.35
N VAL A 149 8.90 13.18 4.82
CA VAL A 149 8.09 11.96 4.57
C VAL A 149 8.66 10.73 5.29
N LEU A 150 9.56 10.95 6.25
CA LEU A 150 10.23 9.89 6.99
C LEU A 150 9.71 9.86 8.43
N GLY A 151 9.53 8.66 8.97
CA GLY A 151 8.96 8.44 10.30
C GLY A 151 10.05 8.47 11.36
N THR A 152 10.95 7.49 11.30
CA THR A 152 12.15 7.42 12.15
C THR A 152 13.38 7.52 11.26
N TYR A 153 14.38 8.25 11.74
CA TYR A 153 15.68 8.35 11.11
C TYR A 153 16.79 8.60 12.13
N SER A 154 18.01 8.22 11.79
CA SER A 154 19.19 8.35 12.64
C SER A 154 20.45 8.49 11.80
N TYR A 155 21.50 9.04 12.42
CA TYR A 155 22.84 9.02 11.86
C TYR A 155 23.66 8.00 12.64
N PHE A 156 24.19 6.99 11.95
CA PHE A 156 25.19 6.07 12.47
C PHE A 156 26.57 6.58 12.02
N ILE A 157 27.45 6.86 12.99
CA ILE A 157 28.77 7.43 12.76
C ILE A 157 29.83 6.43 13.17
N VAL A 158 30.85 6.25 12.33
CA VAL A 158 32.04 5.45 12.63
C VAL A 158 33.26 6.36 12.57
N ASN A 159 34.02 6.46 13.65
CA ASN A 159 35.32 7.14 13.63
C ASN A 159 36.40 6.15 13.19
N THR A 160 36.73 6.19 11.90
CA THR A 160 37.72 5.31 11.27
C THR A 160 39.15 5.84 11.37
N GLY A 161 39.33 7.08 11.79
CA GLY A 161 40.64 7.71 11.96
C GLY A 161 41.22 7.58 13.38
N ALA A 162 42.36 8.26 13.59
CA ALA A 162 43.18 8.13 14.79
C ALA A 162 42.84 9.13 15.91
N ASN A 163 42.05 10.16 15.61
CA ASN A 163 41.79 11.27 16.54
C ASN A 163 40.30 11.31 16.94
N PRO A 164 39.97 11.76 18.16
CA PRO A 164 38.57 11.88 18.57
C PRO A 164 37.82 12.96 17.76
N VAL A 165 36.51 12.78 17.57
CA VAL A 165 35.66 13.63 16.72
C VAL A 165 34.44 14.10 17.50
N ASN A 166 34.05 15.36 17.32
CA ASN A 166 32.76 15.85 17.79
C ASN A 166 31.75 15.83 16.65
N THR A 167 30.53 15.38 16.92
CA THR A 167 29.42 15.37 15.98
C THR A 167 28.14 15.95 16.60
N ARG A 168 27.29 16.48 15.73
CA ARG A 168 25.96 16.98 16.13
C ARG A 168 25.01 16.90 14.96
N VAL A 169 23.74 16.61 15.25
CA VAL A 169 22.67 16.74 14.28
C VAL A 169 22.06 18.13 14.36
N GLU A 170 21.86 18.71 13.19
CA GLU A 170 21.18 19.98 13.01
C GLU A 170 19.89 19.75 12.22
N VAL A 171 18.85 20.53 12.54
CA VAL A 171 17.53 20.46 11.90
C VAL A 171 17.11 21.83 11.38
N SER A 172 16.34 21.86 10.30
CA SER A 172 15.89 23.08 9.66
C SER A 172 14.51 22.92 9.02
N ALA A 173 13.70 23.99 9.06
CA ALA A 173 12.43 24.06 8.37
C ALA A 173 12.56 24.60 6.93
N ASP A 174 13.50 25.51 6.71
CA ASP A 174 13.67 26.26 5.44
C ASP A 174 14.87 25.80 4.61
N GLY A 175 15.75 24.97 5.17
CA GLY A 175 16.96 24.48 4.54
C GLY A 175 18.14 25.46 4.57
N ALA A 176 17.96 26.64 5.17
CA ALA A 176 18.96 27.71 5.27
C ALA A 176 19.40 27.97 6.72
N ASN A 177 18.44 28.01 7.64
CA ASN A 177 18.67 28.26 9.06
C ASN A 177 18.62 26.94 9.83
N TYR A 178 19.72 26.59 10.50
CA TYR A 178 19.86 25.30 11.19
C TYR A 178 19.94 25.49 12.69
N PHE A 179 19.15 24.71 13.41
CA PHE A 179 19.18 24.59 14.86
C PHE A 179 19.97 23.34 15.26
N ILE A 180 20.84 23.44 16.26
CA ILE A 180 21.56 22.28 16.82
C ILE A 180 20.58 21.50 17.68
N ASP A 181 20.17 20.33 17.21
CA ASP A 181 19.11 19.56 17.86
C ASP A 181 19.64 18.62 18.93
N THR A 182 20.59 17.76 18.55
CA THR A 182 21.15 16.70 19.38
C THR A 182 22.65 16.60 19.11
N THR A 183 23.46 16.57 20.17
CA THR A 183 24.90 16.31 20.09
C THR A 183 25.18 14.83 20.25
N GLY A 184 26.17 14.31 19.52
CA GLY A 184 26.64 12.94 19.72
C GLY A 184 27.51 12.78 20.96
N ASP A 185 28.15 11.63 21.06
CA ASP A 185 29.22 11.36 21.99
C ASP A 185 30.41 12.27 21.64
N ASN A 186 30.55 13.37 22.39
CA ASN A 186 31.51 14.44 22.10
C ASN A 186 32.58 14.52 23.21
N PRO A 187 33.79 13.97 23.00
CA PRO A 187 34.32 13.44 21.73
C PRO A 187 34.13 11.92 21.54
N LEU A 188 33.85 11.51 20.31
CA LEU A 188 33.76 10.13 19.87
C LEU A 188 35.18 9.59 19.68
N PRO A 189 35.63 8.61 20.49
CA PRO A 189 37.00 8.11 20.41
C PRO A 189 37.33 7.45 19.07
N ALA A 190 38.62 7.37 18.75
CA ALA A 190 39.10 6.65 17.57
C ALA A 190 38.65 5.18 17.58
N GLY A 191 38.23 4.65 16.43
CA GLY A 191 37.73 3.28 16.27
C GLY A 191 36.37 3.01 16.91
N SER A 192 35.69 4.03 17.46
CA SER A 192 34.38 3.90 18.09
C SER A 192 33.24 4.30 17.15
N VAL A 193 32.02 3.95 17.55
CA VAL A 193 30.77 4.27 16.82
C VAL A 193 29.81 5.04 17.71
N ASP A 194 28.93 5.84 17.10
CA ASP A 194 27.85 6.57 17.76
C ASP A 194 26.58 6.53 16.90
N VAL A 195 25.41 6.68 17.54
CA VAL A 195 24.11 6.79 16.89
C VAL A 195 23.37 8.01 17.43
N ILE A 196 23.09 8.96 16.54
CA ILE A 196 22.34 10.17 16.89
C ILE A 196 20.95 10.09 16.28
N VAL A 197 19.94 10.07 17.15
CA VAL A 197 18.53 10.17 16.78
C VAL A 197 18.07 11.61 17.04
N PRO A 198 17.56 12.32 16.02
CA PRO A 198 17.05 13.68 16.22
C PRO A 198 15.82 13.69 17.14
N ALA A 199 15.83 14.60 18.12
CA ALA A 199 14.78 14.75 19.12
C ALA A 199 13.55 15.49 18.58
N ARG A 200 13.69 16.20 17.46
CA ARG A 200 12.63 17.00 16.83
C ARG A 200 12.53 16.69 15.35
N PHE A 201 11.30 16.64 14.87
CA PHE A 201 11.00 16.55 13.46
C PHE A 201 11.01 17.94 12.83
N LEU A 202 11.84 18.16 11.79
CA LEU A 202 11.69 19.23 10.81
C LEU A 202 11.93 18.70 9.38
N LYS A 203 11.69 19.55 8.38
CA LYS A 203 11.75 19.20 6.95
C LYS A 203 13.15 18.74 6.50
N TYR A 204 14.20 19.32 7.09
CA TYR A 204 15.58 19.02 6.75
C TYR A 204 16.36 18.65 8.01
N THR A 205 17.25 17.68 7.89
CA THR A 205 18.27 17.37 8.89
C THR A 205 19.62 17.19 8.23
N ARG A 206 20.70 17.44 8.97
CA ARG A 206 22.07 17.15 8.55
C ARG A 206 22.95 16.85 9.75
N LEU A 207 23.97 16.03 9.56
CA LEU A 207 25.05 15.88 10.52
C LEU A 207 26.14 16.92 10.27
N SER A 208 26.66 17.53 11.34
CA SER A 208 27.89 18.32 11.31
C SER A 208 28.95 17.67 12.18
N TYR A 209 30.20 17.76 11.74
CA TYR A 209 31.35 17.12 12.37
C TYR A 209 32.52 18.10 12.55
N GLN A 210 33.37 17.84 13.53
CA GLN A 210 34.55 18.63 13.85
C GLN A 210 35.62 17.72 14.46
N SER A 211 36.90 17.96 14.19
CA SER A 211 37.96 17.37 15.00
C SER A 211 37.82 17.82 16.46
N ALA A 212 37.93 16.90 17.43
CA ALA A 212 37.87 17.27 18.84
C ALA A 212 39.12 18.06 19.28
N THR A 213 40.25 17.85 18.61
CA THR A 213 41.51 18.58 18.86
C THR A 213 41.91 19.38 17.62
N PRO A 214 42.04 20.71 17.71
CA PRO A 214 42.45 21.54 16.58
C PRO A 214 43.77 21.05 15.95
N GLY A 215 43.82 20.98 14.63
CA GLY A 215 44.96 20.50 13.85
C GLY A 215 45.13 18.98 13.81
N ALA A 216 44.30 18.22 14.54
CA ALA A 216 44.39 16.76 14.62
C ALA A 216 43.21 16.09 13.89
N ALA A 217 43.13 16.27 12.56
CA ALA A 217 42.06 15.70 11.75
C ALA A 217 41.92 14.17 11.94
N SER A 218 40.68 13.68 11.85
CA SER A 218 40.34 12.26 11.81
C SER A 218 39.59 11.92 10.54
N SER A 219 39.23 10.65 10.38
CA SER A 219 38.38 10.16 9.30
C SER A 219 37.11 9.57 9.89
N ILE A 220 35.96 9.87 9.29
CA ILE A 220 34.66 9.31 9.69
C ILE A 220 33.88 8.78 8.50
N ASP A 221 33.05 7.78 8.77
CA ASP A 221 31.99 7.31 7.89
C ASP A 221 30.64 7.60 8.55
N VAL A 222 29.67 8.08 7.77
CA VAL A 222 28.35 8.48 8.26
C VAL A 222 27.28 7.82 7.40
N TYR A 223 26.35 7.14 8.05
CA TYR A 223 25.20 6.49 7.42
C TYR A 223 23.93 7.15 7.95
N PHE A 224 23.15 7.74 7.05
CA PHE A 224 21.81 8.21 7.36
C PHE A 224 20.83 7.08 7.08
N ASP A 225 20.24 6.54 8.13
CA ASP A 225 19.25 5.47 8.05
C ASP A 225 17.87 6.03 8.36
N ALA A 226 16.88 5.65 7.56
CA ALA A 226 15.53 6.12 7.74
C ALA A 226 14.48 5.10 7.32
N GLN A 227 13.28 5.37 7.80
CA GLN A 227 12.09 4.61 7.52
C GLN A 227 11.03 5.51 6.89
N GLY A 228 10.61 5.17 5.67
CA GLY A 228 9.47 5.80 5.02
C GLY A 228 8.16 5.54 5.79
N THR A 229 7.29 6.55 5.83
CA THR A 229 5.91 6.47 6.37
C THR A 229 4.89 6.16 5.30
#